data_AF-A0A920SCX6-F1
#
_entry.id   AF-A0A920SCX6-F1
#
_cell.length_a   1.000
_cell.length_b   1.000
_cell.length_c   1.000
_cell.angle_alpha   90.00
_cell.angle_beta   90.00
_cell.angle_gamma   90.00
#
_symmetry.space_group_name_H-M   'P 1'
#
loop_
_entity.id
_entity.type
_entity.pdbx_description
1 polymer ?
#
loop_
_entity_poly.entity_id
_entity_poly.type
_entity_poly.pdbx_seq_one_letter_code
_entity_poly.pdbx_strand_id
1 'polypeptide(L)'
;MPFGGKDWLALTQETTLEPDLPICDPHHHFYFRRLDRIPYHNYFIEDLYTDLNSGHNVISTVFVEARAMYRPDGPVEMRPVGEVEFVQGMGAAGATGFYGTARAARLSLDMPT
;
A
#
# COMPACT_ATOMS: atom_id res chain seq x y z
N MET A 1 7.09 -8.80 23.65
CA MET A 1 7.52 -7.89 22.57
C MET A 1 6.95 -6.52 22.92
N PRO A 2 7.75 -5.51 23.32
CA PRO A 2 7.19 -4.19 23.55
C PRO A 2 6.67 -3.70 22.19
N PHE A 3 5.40 -3.32 22.16
CA PHE A 3 4.59 -3.17 20.96
C PHE A 3 5.24 -2.21 19.93
N GLY A 4 5.19 -2.54 18.64
CA GLY A 4 5.47 -1.61 17.52
C GLY A 4 6.64 -1.85 16.58
N GLY A 5 7.50 -2.82 16.86
CA GLY A 5 8.62 -3.17 15.98
C GLY A 5 8.22 -4.09 14.82
N LYS A 6 9.03 -4.10 13.75
CA LYS A 6 8.89 -5.05 12.63
C LYS A 6 9.59 -6.40 12.86
N ASP A 7 10.31 -6.57 13.97
CA ASP A 7 11.11 -7.77 14.29
C ASP A 7 10.33 -9.09 14.20
N TRP A 8 9.02 -9.05 14.46
CA TRP A 8 8.16 -10.23 14.35
C TRP A 8 8.05 -10.77 12.92
N LEU A 9 8.23 -9.93 11.89
CA LEU A 9 8.24 -10.35 10.48
C LEU A 9 9.43 -11.27 10.16
N ALA A 10 10.51 -11.17 10.95
CA ALA A 10 11.72 -11.98 10.77
C ALA A 10 11.67 -13.32 11.51
N LEU A 11 10.59 -13.63 12.25
CA LEU A 11 10.49 -14.87 13.03
C LEU A 11 10.47 -16.13 12.16
N THR A 12 9.93 -16.01 10.95
CA THR A 12 9.87 -17.09 9.97
C THR A 12 10.18 -16.50 8.60
N GLN A 13 11.00 -17.20 7.82
CA GLN A 13 11.26 -16.87 6.41
C GLN A 13 10.93 -18.10 5.58
N GLU A 14 10.05 -17.92 4.61
CA GLU A 14 9.61 -19.00 3.72
C GLU A 14 10.19 -18.76 2.32
N THR A 15 10.52 -19.85 1.61
CA THR A 15 10.97 -19.74 0.23
C THR A 15 9.79 -19.42 -0.68
N THR A 16 9.93 -18.42 -1.54
CA THR A 16 8.93 -18.11 -2.58
C THR A 16 8.68 -19.35 -3.45
N LEU A 17 7.42 -19.74 -3.54
CA LEU A 17 6.96 -20.75 -4.47
C LEU A 17 6.54 -20.08 -5.78
N GLU A 18 6.84 -20.75 -6.90
CA GLU A 18 6.48 -20.30 -8.26
C GLU A 18 6.85 -18.82 -8.49
N PRO A 19 8.13 -18.44 -8.37
CA PRO A 19 8.56 -17.04 -8.36
C PRO A 19 8.22 -16.30 -9.65
N ASP A 20 7.99 -17.00 -10.76
CA ASP A 20 7.62 -16.40 -12.04
C ASP A 20 6.11 -16.20 -12.22
N LEU A 21 5.26 -16.78 -11.35
CA LEU A 21 3.80 -16.69 -11.46
C LEU A 21 3.36 -15.23 -11.26
N PRO A 22 2.73 -14.57 -12.26
CA PRO A 22 2.29 -13.19 -12.11
C PRO A 22 1.13 -13.10 -11.12
N ILE A 23 1.29 -12.27 -10.10
CA ILE A 23 0.32 -12.07 -9.03
C ILE A 23 -0.23 -10.64 -9.08
N CYS A 24 -1.54 -10.50 -8.88
CA CYS A 24 -2.16 -9.24 -8.49
C CYS A 24 -2.50 -9.32 -7.01
N ASP A 25 -1.92 -8.46 -6.18
CA ASP A 25 -2.35 -8.30 -4.79
C ASP A 25 -3.69 -7.55 -4.78
N PRO A 26 -4.81 -8.20 -4.42
CA PRO A 26 -6.12 -7.59 -4.54
C PRO A 26 -6.46 -6.67 -3.35
N HIS A 27 -5.65 -6.62 -2.30
CA HIS A 27 -6.03 -5.95 -1.06
C HIS A 27 -4.83 -5.49 -0.24
N HIS A 28 -4.54 -4.19 -0.28
CA HIS A 28 -3.69 -3.53 0.70
C HIS A 28 -4.27 -2.16 1.08
N HIS A 29 -3.73 -1.60 2.16
CA HIS A 29 -4.10 -0.28 2.66
C HIS A 29 -2.85 0.59 2.78
N PHE A 30 -3.01 1.90 2.63
CA PHE A 30 -2.01 2.88 3.06
C PHE A 30 -2.57 3.65 4.25
N TYR A 31 -1.71 3.96 5.20
CA TYR A 31 -2.11 4.76 6.36
C TYR A 31 -0.92 5.49 6.97
N PHE A 32 -1.20 6.69 7.45
CA PHE A 32 -0.29 7.46 8.30
C PHE A 32 -0.89 7.57 9.69
N ARG A 33 -0.08 7.29 10.71
CA ARG A 33 -0.47 7.42 12.11
C ARG A 33 -1.82 6.78 12.43
N ARG A 34 -1.99 5.51 12.06
CA ARG A 34 -3.22 4.77 12.27
C ARG A 34 -3.61 4.76 13.76
N LEU A 35 -4.61 5.58 14.13
CA LEU A 35 -4.88 6.00 15.52
C LEU A 35 -5.48 4.89 16.41
N ASP A 36 -6.07 3.86 15.80
CA ASP A 36 -6.66 2.69 16.46
C ASP A 36 -5.63 1.65 16.94
N ARG A 37 -4.33 1.85 16.66
CA ARG A 37 -3.24 1.02 17.15
C ARG A 37 -2.14 1.87 17.80
N ILE A 38 -1.74 1.49 19.01
CA ILE A 38 -0.57 2.06 19.70
C ILE A 38 0.51 0.98 19.84
N PRO A 39 1.75 1.25 19.39
CA PRO A 39 2.17 2.49 18.75
C PRO A 39 1.59 2.63 17.34
N TYR A 40 1.53 3.87 16.88
CA TYR A 40 0.99 4.17 15.57
C TYR A 40 1.80 3.46 14.49
N HIS A 41 1.11 2.79 13.57
CA HIS A 41 1.75 2.18 12.41
C HIS A 41 1.59 3.11 11.21
N ASN A 42 2.66 3.20 10.42
CA ASN A 42 2.65 3.77 9.09
C ASN A 42 2.80 2.63 8.09
N TYR A 43 2.17 2.77 6.93
CA TYR A 43 2.40 1.91 5.80
C TYR A 43 2.22 2.75 4.54
N PHE A 44 3.34 3.05 3.89
CA PHE A 44 3.43 3.88 2.69
C PHE A 44 4.01 3.09 1.52
N ILE A 45 4.27 3.78 0.42
CA ILE A 45 4.78 3.18 -0.81
C ILE A 45 6.09 2.42 -0.60
N GLU A 46 7.02 2.95 0.20
CA GLU A 46 8.28 2.28 0.53
C GLU A 46 8.06 0.95 1.25
N ASP A 47 7.10 0.91 2.17
CA ASP A 47 6.74 -0.30 2.91
C ASP A 47 6.11 -1.32 1.96
N LEU A 48 5.17 -0.88 1.12
CA LEU A 48 4.55 -1.74 0.13
C LEU A 48 5.60 -2.34 -0.81
N TYR A 49 6.49 -1.55 -1.40
CA TYR A 49 7.51 -2.10 -2.30
C TYR A 49 8.54 -2.98 -1.59
N THR A 50 8.75 -2.80 -0.29
CA THR A 50 9.53 -3.78 0.50
C THR A 50 8.85 -5.15 0.46
N ASP A 51 7.53 -5.20 0.61
CA ASP A 51 6.76 -6.43 0.55
C ASP A 51 6.65 -6.98 -0.89
N LEU A 52 6.42 -6.11 -1.89
CA LEU A 52 6.30 -6.51 -3.30
C LEU A 52 7.61 -7.07 -3.87
N ASN A 53 8.76 -6.56 -3.39
CA ASN A 53 10.08 -7.01 -3.83
C ASN A 53 10.63 -8.17 -2.98
N SER A 54 9.81 -8.83 -2.17
CA SER A 54 10.24 -9.91 -1.26
C SER A 54 10.49 -11.26 -1.93
N GLY A 55 10.24 -11.39 -3.23
CA GLY A 55 10.55 -12.57 -4.04
C GLY A 55 9.42 -13.06 -4.94
N HIS A 56 8.17 -12.76 -4.57
CA HIS A 56 7.00 -13.06 -5.41
C HIS A 56 6.92 -12.11 -6.62
N ASN A 57 6.51 -12.62 -7.79
CA ASN A 57 6.26 -11.79 -8.97
C ASN A 57 4.90 -11.07 -8.89
N VAL A 58 4.79 -10.12 -7.95
CA VAL A 58 3.62 -9.24 -7.86
C VAL A 58 3.75 -8.12 -8.90
N ILE A 59 2.87 -8.10 -9.88
CA ILE A 59 2.93 -7.16 -11.02
C ILE A 59 1.98 -5.97 -10.88
N SER A 60 0.97 -6.10 -10.02
CA SER A 60 0.00 -5.04 -9.75
C SER A 60 -0.65 -5.21 -8.39
N THR A 61 -1.15 -4.11 -7.84
CA THR A 61 -1.91 -4.14 -6.59
C THR A 61 -3.17 -3.29 -6.67
N VAL A 62 -4.17 -3.64 -5.85
CA VAL A 62 -5.41 -2.87 -5.68
C VAL A 62 -5.44 -2.29 -4.27
N PHE A 63 -5.60 -0.97 -4.18
CA PHE A 63 -5.77 -0.27 -2.91
C PHE A 63 -7.22 -0.37 -2.44
N VAL A 64 -7.40 -0.52 -1.12
CA VAL A 64 -8.72 -0.52 -0.46
C VAL A 64 -8.76 0.59 0.59
N GLU A 65 -9.88 1.34 0.64
CA GLU A 65 -10.12 2.44 1.59
C GLU A 65 -9.75 2.06 3.03
N ALA A 66 -9.05 2.95 3.72
CA ALA A 66 -8.59 2.77 5.10
C ALA A 66 -8.96 3.94 6.02
N ARG A 67 -9.79 4.88 5.54
CA ARG A 67 -10.16 6.11 6.24
C ARG A 67 -8.95 6.99 6.57
N ALA A 68 -7.93 6.96 5.71
CA ALA A 68 -6.70 7.73 5.85
C ALA A 68 -6.75 9.01 5.01
N MET A 69 -6.02 10.04 5.43
CA MET A 69 -5.78 11.25 4.62
C MET A 69 -7.05 11.95 4.11
N TYR A 70 -8.14 11.91 4.88
CA TYR A 70 -9.34 12.68 4.55
C TYR A 70 -9.03 14.18 4.52
N ARG A 71 -9.72 14.92 3.63
CA ARG A 71 -9.56 16.37 3.58
C ARG A 71 -9.90 16.98 4.95
N PRO A 72 -9.07 17.91 5.46
CA PRO A 72 -9.31 18.52 6.77
C PRO A 72 -10.50 19.49 6.75
N ASP A 73 -10.86 20.00 5.57
CA ASP A 73 -11.89 21.00 5.32
C ASP A 73 -12.83 20.60 4.16
N GLY A 74 -13.85 21.44 3.91
CA GLY A 74 -14.89 21.19 2.89
C GLY A 74 -16.10 20.36 3.38
N PRO A 75 -17.05 20.06 2.46
CA PRO A 75 -18.25 19.28 2.76
C PRO A 75 -17.90 17.90 3.33
N VAL A 76 -18.63 17.47 4.36
CA VAL A 76 -18.33 16.25 5.14
C VAL A 76 -18.31 15.02 4.24
N GLU A 77 -19.29 14.93 3.34
CA GLU A 77 -19.46 13.88 2.35
C GLU A 77 -18.33 13.83 1.31
N MET A 78 -17.58 14.92 1.12
CA MET A 78 -16.46 15.02 0.18
C MET A 78 -15.09 14.83 0.84
N ARG A 79 -15.01 14.73 2.17
CA ARG A 79 -13.73 14.51 2.86
C ARG A 79 -13.02 13.20 2.47
N PRO A 80 -13.73 12.06 2.26
CA PRO A 80 -13.10 10.81 1.84
C PRO A 80 -12.36 10.90 0.49
N VAL A 81 -12.71 11.86 -0.37
CA VAL A 81 -12.00 12.08 -1.63
C VAL A 81 -10.52 12.43 -1.42
N GLY A 82 -10.15 12.98 -0.25
CA GLY A 82 -8.75 13.20 0.10
C GLY A 82 -7.91 11.91 0.12
N GLU A 83 -8.51 10.77 0.51
CA GLU A 83 -7.82 9.48 0.45
C GLU A 83 -7.55 9.07 -1.00
N VAL A 84 -8.53 9.28 -1.88
CA VAL A 84 -8.39 9.01 -3.32
C VAL A 84 -7.25 9.83 -3.91
N GLU A 85 -7.19 11.13 -3.61
CA GLU A 85 -6.12 12.03 -4.06
C GLU A 85 -4.75 11.59 -3.54
N PHE A 86 -4.68 11.19 -2.27
CA PHE A 86 -3.48 10.67 -1.64
C PHE A 86 -2.99 9.38 -2.31
N VAL A 87 -3.89 8.42 -2.56
CA VAL A 87 -3.57 7.14 -3.20
C VAL A 87 -3.15 7.34 -4.65
N GLN A 88 -3.77 8.26 -5.39
CA GLN A 88 -3.31 8.63 -6.73
C GLN A 88 -1.89 9.18 -6.71
N GLY A 89 -1.52 9.96 -5.70
CA GLY A 89 -0.14 10.40 -5.50
C GLY A 89 0.83 9.23 -5.30
N MET A 90 0.44 8.22 -4.52
CA MET A 90 1.25 7.00 -4.33
C MET A 90 1.35 6.18 -5.62
N GLY A 91 0.23 5.95 -6.32
CA GLY A 91 0.25 5.26 -7.61
C GLY A 91 1.15 5.96 -8.63
N ALA A 92 1.10 7.30 -8.70
CA ALA A 92 1.99 8.08 -9.58
C ALA A 92 3.47 7.96 -9.18
N ALA A 93 3.79 7.98 -7.89
CA ALA A 93 5.16 7.76 -7.41
C ALA A 93 5.65 6.35 -7.76
N GLY A 94 4.82 5.33 -7.61
CA GLY A 94 5.15 3.94 -7.97
C GLY A 94 5.37 3.75 -9.47
N ALA A 95 4.57 4.43 -10.31
CA ALA A 95 4.69 4.38 -11.76
C ALA A 95 6.03 4.90 -12.32
N THR A 96 6.83 5.61 -11.51
CA THR A 96 8.18 6.03 -11.89
C THR A 96 9.14 4.84 -12.07
N GLY A 97 8.82 3.68 -11.50
CA GLY A 97 9.69 2.49 -11.49
C GLY A 97 10.84 2.58 -10.48
N PHE A 98 10.97 3.67 -9.72
CA PHE A 98 12.06 3.88 -8.76
C PHE A 98 12.06 2.83 -7.63
N TYR A 99 10.87 2.39 -7.21
CA TYR A 99 10.69 1.48 -6.08
C TYR A 99 10.63 0.00 -6.48
N GLY A 100 10.45 -0.28 -7.78
CA GLY A 100 10.24 -1.63 -8.31
C GLY A 100 9.39 -1.62 -9.56
N THR A 101 9.21 -2.79 -10.18
CA THR A 101 8.50 -2.95 -11.46
C THR A 101 6.99 -3.09 -11.31
N ALA A 102 6.51 -3.40 -10.10
CA ALA A 102 5.09 -3.57 -9.83
C ALA A 102 4.32 -2.26 -9.99
N ARG A 103 3.10 -2.33 -10.55
CA ARG A 103 2.16 -1.20 -10.60
C ARG A 103 1.38 -1.11 -9.29
N ALA A 104 1.87 -0.29 -8.36
CA ALA A 104 1.28 -0.12 -7.04
C ALA A 104 -0.03 0.70 -7.08
N ALA A 105 -0.95 0.32 -6.19
CA ALA A 105 -2.13 1.06 -5.78
C ALA A 105 -3.02 1.54 -6.93
N ARG A 106 -3.25 0.65 -7.90
CA ARG A 106 -4.10 0.96 -9.04
C ARG A 106 -5.52 1.23 -8.57
N LEU A 107 -6.03 2.42 -8.84
CA LEU A 107 -7.46 2.69 -8.70
C LEU A 107 -8.20 2.12 -9.92
N SER A 108 -9.42 1.64 -9.70
CA SER A 108 -10.28 1.10 -10.77
C SER A 108 -10.59 2.13 -11.88
N LEU A 109 -10.36 3.42 -11.62
CA LEU A 109 -10.54 4.52 -12.57
C LEU A 109 -9.38 4.69 -13.55
N ASP A 110 -8.22 4.08 -13.29
CA ASP A 110 -7.02 4.24 -14.13
C ASP A 110 -6.92 3.19 -15.24
N MET A 111 -7.97 2.41 -15.50
CA MET A 111 -7.98 1.39 -16.55
C MET A 111 -7.61 2.01 -17.90
N PRO A 112 -6.66 1.42 -18.66
CA PRO A 112 -6.32 1.96 -19.97
C PRO A 112 -7.56 1.81 -20.85
N THR A 113 -7.92 2.86 -21.58
CA THR A 113 -8.78 2.73 -22.76
C THR A 113 -8.11 1.81 -23.78
#